data_AF-B3DX31-F1
#
_entry.id   AF-B3DX31-F1
#
_cell.length_a   1.000
_cell.length_b   1.000
_cell.length_c   1.000
_cell.angle_alpha   90.00
_cell.angle_beta   90.00
_cell.angle_gamma   90.00
#
_symmetry.space_group_name_H-M   'P 1'
#
loop_
_entity.id
_entity.type
_entity.pdbx_description
1 polymer ?
#
loop_
_entity_poly.entity_id
_entity_poly.type
_entity_poly.pdbx_seq_one_letter_code
_entity_poly.pdbx_strand_id
1 'polypeptide(L)'
;MFASVSVFIVIPLIFLCAAFQVRIFSLFHDCCHGSFFKSQKANEIVGTILGLLVFTPYHHWRWEHSIHHRSAGNLDKRGIGDLWTWTVKEYLNAAWWKKLLYRILRHPLFLFGISPLGLFLVKYRFASKQAGEKERRSVFVTNVGILVLGCFLGLIMGWQKYILIQLAVAFLAAASGIWLFYVQHQFEEVYWERAERWDYKSVALAGSSFYKLPKLLEWFTANIGYHHVHHLSPRIPNYLLSRCHKSLPLFEKVTTLTLPSSFKTLHLHLWDEESKKMVNFKFLKTLSHSKKQAQ
;
A
#
# COMPACT_ATOMS: atom_id res chain seq x y z
N MET A 1 -13.59 -36.89 -13.76
CA MET A 1 -12.12 -36.94 -13.73
C MET A 1 -11.58 -35.63 -14.26
N PHE A 2 -11.04 -34.75 -13.41
CA PHE A 2 -10.30 -33.58 -13.90
C PHE A 2 -8.85 -34.00 -14.08
N ALA A 3 -8.34 -33.89 -15.31
CA ALA A 3 -6.95 -34.18 -15.64
C ALA A 3 -5.98 -33.50 -14.68
N SER A 4 -4.88 -34.18 -14.36
CA SER A 4 -3.75 -33.65 -13.61
C SER A 4 -3.07 -32.54 -14.41
N VAL A 5 -3.60 -31.32 -14.32
CA VAL A 5 -2.98 -30.13 -14.92
C VAL A 5 -1.61 -29.96 -14.30
N SER A 6 -0.58 -29.86 -15.14
CA SER A 6 0.81 -29.74 -14.72
C SER A 6 1.03 -28.53 -13.81
N VAL A 7 1.73 -28.73 -12.69
CA VAL A 7 2.11 -27.66 -11.76
C VAL A 7 2.93 -26.57 -12.46
N PHE A 8 3.70 -26.94 -13.50
CA PHE A 8 4.45 -26.00 -14.32
C PHE A 8 3.57 -25.04 -15.13
N ILE A 9 2.29 -25.35 -15.34
CA ILE A 9 1.31 -24.46 -15.97
C ILE A 9 0.59 -23.63 -14.90
N VAL A 10 0.19 -24.27 -13.80
CA VAL A 10 -0.58 -23.63 -12.73
C VAL A 10 0.20 -22.51 -12.05
N ILE A 11 1.49 -22.72 -11.74
CA ILE A 11 2.30 -21.73 -11.03
C ILE A 11 2.45 -20.43 -11.83
N PRO A 12 2.89 -20.42 -13.11
CA PRO A 12 2.96 -19.20 -13.90
C PRO A 12 1.61 -18.47 -14.02
N LEU A 13 0.50 -19.21 -14.14
CA LEU A 13 -0.83 -18.62 -14.17
C LEU A 13 -1.20 -17.95 -12.84
N ILE A 14 -0.80 -18.50 -11.69
CA ILE A 14 -1.00 -17.85 -10.39
C ILE A 14 -0.26 -16.51 -10.33
N PHE A 15 0.99 -16.46 -10.79
CA PHE A 15 1.75 -15.20 -10.86
C PHE A 15 1.11 -14.19 -11.81
N LEU A 16 0.64 -14.65 -12.97
CA LEU A 16 -0.02 -13.80 -13.95
C LEU A 16 -1.35 -13.24 -13.40
N CYS A 17 -2.18 -14.09 -12.79
CA CYS A 17 -3.41 -13.69 -12.11
C CYS A 17 -3.12 -12.66 -11.01
N ALA A 18 -2.07 -12.86 -10.21
CA ALA A 18 -1.70 -11.91 -9.17
C ALA A 18 -1.28 -10.55 -9.74
N ALA A 19 -0.50 -10.55 -10.84
CA ALA A 19 -0.12 -9.33 -11.54
C ALA A 19 -1.33 -8.58 -12.12
N PHE A 20 -2.30 -9.31 -12.68
CA PHE A 20 -3.58 -8.72 -13.09
C PHE A 20 -4.40 -8.20 -11.92
N GLN A 21 -4.40 -8.88 -10.77
CA GLN A 21 -5.10 -8.40 -9.59
C GLN A 21 -4.49 -7.11 -9.04
N VAL A 22 -3.16 -6.94 -9.09
CA VAL A 22 -2.47 -5.67 -8.80
C VAL A 22 -2.93 -4.56 -9.76
N ARG A 23 -3.05 -4.89 -11.06
CA ARG A 23 -3.57 -3.94 -12.06
C ARG A 23 -5.00 -3.53 -11.75
N ILE A 24 -5.88 -4.50 -11.47
CA ILE A 24 -7.29 -4.25 -11.10
C ILE A 24 -7.34 -3.35 -9.86
N PHE A 25 -6.50 -3.59 -8.86
CA PHE A 25 -6.43 -2.73 -7.67
C PHE A 25 -6.04 -1.29 -8.03
N SER A 26 -5.10 -1.12 -8.95
CA SER A 26 -4.67 0.21 -9.41
C SER A 26 -5.78 0.95 -10.17
N LEU A 27 -6.60 0.24 -10.96
CA LEU A 27 -7.77 0.83 -11.62
C LEU A 27 -8.90 1.14 -10.63
N PHE A 28 -9.12 0.25 -9.66
CA PHE A 28 -10.03 0.45 -8.52
C PHE A 28 -9.66 1.71 -7.72
N HIS A 29 -8.37 1.88 -7.45
CA HIS A 29 -7.81 3.02 -6.76
C HIS A 29 -8.15 4.34 -7.48
N ASP A 30 -7.95 4.42 -8.80
CA ASP A 30 -8.30 5.61 -9.57
C ASP A 30 -9.81 5.87 -9.63
N CYS A 31 -10.62 4.81 -9.64
CA CYS A 31 -12.06 4.93 -9.48
C CYS A 31 -12.43 5.51 -8.10
N CYS A 32 -11.68 5.18 -7.03
CA CYS A 32 -11.90 5.77 -5.70
C CYS A 32 -11.58 7.28 -5.68
N HIS A 33 -10.62 7.72 -6.48
CA HIS A 33 -10.33 9.14 -6.68
C HIS A 33 -11.30 9.85 -7.63
N GLY A 34 -12.16 9.10 -8.32
CA GLY A 34 -13.05 9.63 -9.36
C GLY A 34 -12.29 10.10 -10.60
N SER A 35 -11.06 9.63 -10.81
CA SER A 35 -10.18 10.09 -11.88
C SER A 35 -10.22 9.20 -13.12
N PHE A 36 -10.59 7.92 -12.96
CA PHE A 36 -10.50 6.95 -14.05
C PHE A 36 -11.45 7.27 -15.20
N PHE A 37 -12.71 7.57 -14.88
CA PHE A 37 -13.73 8.04 -15.82
C PHE A 37 -14.10 9.51 -15.60
N LYS A 38 -14.60 10.18 -16.64
CA LYS A 38 -15.23 11.51 -16.51
C LYS A 38 -16.50 11.49 -15.65
N SER A 39 -17.27 10.40 -15.71
CA SER A 39 -18.51 10.25 -14.96
C SER A 39 -18.25 9.72 -13.56
N GLN A 40 -18.67 10.48 -12.54
CA GLN A 40 -18.57 10.05 -11.14
C GLN A 40 -19.36 8.75 -10.90
N LYS A 41 -20.54 8.60 -11.52
CA LYS A 41 -21.36 7.39 -11.41
C LYS A 41 -20.64 6.17 -12.02
N ALA A 42 -19.95 6.35 -13.15
CA ALA A 42 -19.17 5.27 -13.76
C ALA A 42 -18.00 4.84 -12.86
N ASN A 43 -17.28 5.78 -12.25
CA ASN A 43 -16.24 5.47 -11.27
C ASN A 43 -16.79 4.69 -10.08
N GLU A 44 -17.96 5.05 -9.56
CA GLU A 44 -18.55 4.33 -8.41
C GLU A 44 -19.01 2.92 -8.77
N ILE A 45 -19.65 2.74 -9.92
CA ILE A 45 -20.11 1.41 -10.39
C ILE A 45 -18.90 0.51 -10.66
N VAL A 46 -17.99 0.95 -11.52
CA VAL A 46 -16.82 0.15 -11.90
C VAL A 46 -15.92 -0.06 -10.70
N GLY A 47 -15.68 0.96 -9.88
CA GLY A 47 -14.91 0.84 -8.64
C GLY A 47 -15.53 -0.16 -7.66
N THR A 48 -16.86 -0.22 -7.54
CA THR A 48 -17.50 -1.24 -6.69
C THR A 48 -17.27 -2.66 -7.22
N ILE A 49 -17.38 -2.86 -8.53
CA ILE A 49 -17.14 -4.16 -9.18
C ILE A 49 -15.66 -4.57 -9.04
N LEU A 50 -14.72 -3.68 -9.36
CA LEU A 50 -13.30 -3.97 -9.24
C LEU A 50 -12.92 -4.22 -7.78
N GLY A 51 -13.48 -3.45 -6.85
CA GLY A 51 -13.32 -3.63 -5.40
C GLY A 51 -13.73 -5.02 -4.94
N LEU A 52 -14.84 -5.56 -5.47
CA LEU A 52 -15.23 -6.95 -5.22
C LEU A 52 -14.15 -7.95 -5.69
N LEU A 53 -13.63 -7.77 -6.90
CA LEU A 53 -12.59 -8.66 -7.47
C LEU A 53 -11.26 -8.60 -6.69
N VAL A 54 -10.95 -7.48 -6.05
CA VAL A 54 -9.74 -7.31 -5.22
C VAL A 54 -10.03 -7.36 -3.72
N PHE A 55 -11.21 -7.84 -3.33
CA PHE A 55 -11.58 -8.08 -1.94
C PHE A 55 -11.45 -6.81 -1.08
N THR A 56 -11.86 -5.66 -1.62
CA THR A 56 -11.70 -4.34 -1.00
C THR A 56 -13.00 -3.52 -1.14
N PRO A 57 -13.61 -3.07 -0.04
CA PRO A 57 -14.87 -2.33 -0.06
C PRO A 57 -14.69 -0.89 -0.57
N TYR A 58 -15.31 -0.57 -1.71
CA TYR A 58 -15.09 0.68 -2.44
C TYR A 58 -15.24 1.96 -1.60
N HIS A 59 -16.39 2.20 -0.95
CA HIS A 59 -16.58 3.47 -0.22
C HIS A 59 -15.75 3.53 1.06
N HIS A 60 -15.63 2.41 1.78
CA HIS A 60 -14.83 2.35 3.01
C HIS A 60 -13.34 2.56 2.73
N TRP A 61 -12.80 1.89 1.70
CA TRP A 61 -11.42 2.08 1.29
C TRP A 61 -11.16 3.49 0.72
N ARG A 62 -12.07 4.02 -0.12
CA ARG A 62 -12.02 5.40 -0.61
C ARG A 62 -11.93 6.41 0.55
N TRP A 63 -12.72 6.20 1.60
CA TRP A 63 -12.68 7.03 2.79
C TRP A 63 -11.33 6.94 3.52
N GLU A 64 -10.85 5.73 3.84
CA GLU A 64 -9.53 5.55 4.49
C GLU A 64 -8.40 6.15 3.66
N HIS A 65 -8.43 5.93 2.36
CA HIS A 65 -7.40 6.43 1.45
C HIS A 65 -7.46 7.96 1.29
N SER A 66 -8.65 8.57 1.34
CA SER A 66 -8.77 10.03 1.39
C SER A 66 -8.19 10.63 2.67
N ILE A 67 -8.22 9.90 3.79
CA ILE A 67 -7.58 10.31 5.04
C ILE A 67 -6.07 10.26 4.84
N HIS A 68 -5.55 9.15 4.31
CA HIS A 68 -4.13 9.01 3.99
C HIS A 68 -3.61 10.18 3.14
N HIS A 69 -4.26 10.56 2.04
CA HIS A 69 -3.81 11.73 1.25
C HIS A 69 -3.82 13.07 2.02
N ARG A 70 -4.66 13.20 3.05
CA ARG A 70 -4.75 14.42 3.88
C ARG A 70 -3.79 14.40 5.07
N SER A 71 -3.30 13.23 5.48
CA SER A 71 -2.44 13.05 6.66
C SER A 71 -1.07 12.44 6.37
N ALA A 72 -0.77 12.06 5.12
CA ALA A 72 0.50 11.48 4.74
C ALA A 72 1.66 12.34 5.23
N GLY A 73 2.67 11.71 5.82
CA GLY A 73 3.82 12.39 6.39
C GLY A 73 3.53 13.33 7.57
N ASN A 74 2.31 13.40 8.09
CA ASN A 74 2.00 14.15 9.30
C ASN A 74 2.15 13.25 10.53
N LEU A 75 3.20 13.47 11.33
CA LEU A 75 3.52 12.62 12.48
C LEU A 75 2.43 12.64 13.57
N ASP A 76 1.59 13.67 13.62
CA ASP A 76 0.54 13.83 14.63
C ASP A 76 -0.81 13.26 14.19
N LYS A 77 -0.94 12.89 12.90
CA LYS A 77 -2.18 12.35 12.30
C LYS A 77 -2.02 10.98 11.66
N ARG A 78 -0.98 10.23 12.04
CA ARG A 78 -0.71 8.86 11.55
C ARG A 78 -1.83 7.88 11.90
N GLY A 79 -2.06 6.90 11.02
CA GLY A 79 -2.69 5.63 11.41
C GLY A 79 -3.67 5.04 10.42
N ILE A 80 -4.67 5.81 9.97
CA ILE A 80 -5.65 5.32 8.99
C ILE A 80 -5.05 5.44 7.60
N GLY A 81 -4.91 4.30 6.93
CA GLY A 81 -4.34 4.22 5.58
C GLY A 81 -2.81 4.32 5.52
N ASP A 82 -2.11 4.37 6.67
CA ASP A 82 -0.65 4.44 6.72
C ASP A 82 -0.01 3.12 7.17
N LEU A 83 1.26 2.94 6.81
CA LEU A 83 2.13 1.95 7.43
C LEU A 83 2.66 2.52 8.75
N TRP A 84 2.16 1.97 9.85
CA TRP A 84 2.55 2.42 11.18
C TRP A 84 4.07 2.34 11.39
N THR A 85 4.68 3.50 11.64
CA THR A 85 6.12 3.67 11.81
C THR A 85 6.39 4.60 12.98
N TRP A 86 7.25 4.16 13.89
CA TRP A 86 7.65 4.94 15.05
C TRP A 86 8.79 5.89 14.75
N THR A 87 8.79 7.00 15.48
CA THR A 87 9.97 7.85 15.63
C THR A 87 11.02 7.16 16.50
N VAL A 88 12.27 7.59 16.41
CA VAL A 88 13.35 7.16 17.32
C VAL A 88 12.96 7.44 18.78
N LYS A 89 12.39 8.62 19.06
CA LYS A 89 11.95 9.01 20.41
C LYS A 89 10.85 8.10 20.96
N GLU A 90 9.83 7.82 20.14
CA GLU A 90 8.75 6.89 20.49
C GLU A 90 9.30 5.48 20.77
N TYR A 91 10.20 4.99 19.92
CA TYR A 91 10.80 3.69 20.12
C TYR A 91 11.59 3.66 21.43
N LEU A 92 12.44 4.66 21.72
CA LEU A 92 13.26 4.67 22.94
C LEU A 92 12.42 4.72 24.22
N ASN A 93 11.33 5.50 24.23
CA ASN A 93 10.43 5.67 25.37
C ASN A 93 9.44 4.50 25.55
N ALA A 94 9.34 3.58 24.59
CA ALA A 94 8.45 2.43 24.69
C ALA A 94 8.98 1.34 25.64
N ALA A 95 8.06 0.62 26.29
CA ALA A 95 8.37 -0.60 27.03
C ALA A 95 9.00 -1.66 26.11
N TRP A 96 9.82 -2.55 26.68
CA TRP A 96 10.58 -3.55 25.93
C TRP A 96 9.69 -4.49 25.08
N TRP A 97 8.50 -4.87 25.59
CA TRP A 97 7.58 -5.74 24.87
C TRP A 97 6.93 -5.03 23.67
N LYS A 98 6.68 -3.71 23.77
CA LYS A 98 6.21 -2.89 22.66
C LYS A 98 7.30 -2.78 21.58
N LYS A 99 8.56 -2.62 21.99
CA LYS A 99 9.73 -2.65 21.08
C LYS A 99 9.85 -4.00 20.37
N LEU A 100 9.69 -5.11 21.08
CA LEU A 100 9.69 -6.46 20.49
C LEU A 100 8.57 -6.63 19.46
N LEU A 101 7.34 -6.28 19.83
CA LEU A 101 6.18 -6.33 18.92
C LEU A 101 6.43 -5.48 17.67
N TYR A 102 6.93 -4.25 17.83
CA TYR A 102 7.27 -3.38 16.71
C TYR A 102 8.28 -4.05 15.76
N ARG A 103 9.33 -4.68 16.29
CA ARG A 103 10.33 -5.38 15.48
C ARG A 103 9.73 -6.57 14.72
N ILE A 104 8.82 -7.33 15.34
CA ILE A 104 8.11 -8.43 14.69
C ILE A 104 7.26 -7.90 13.55
N LEU A 105 6.41 -6.89 13.81
CA LEU A 105 5.52 -6.30 12.81
C LEU A 105 6.28 -5.64 11.65
N ARG A 106 7.47 -5.08 11.92
CA ARG A 106 8.35 -4.45 10.92
C ARG A 106 9.30 -5.43 10.24
N HIS A 107 9.37 -6.69 10.67
CA HIS A 107 10.22 -7.68 10.02
C HIS A 107 9.67 -7.98 8.61
N PRO A 108 10.50 -8.05 7.55
CA PRO A 108 10.01 -8.22 6.17
C PRO A 108 9.11 -9.45 5.97
N LEU A 109 9.42 -10.58 6.63
CA LEU A 109 8.58 -11.78 6.55
C LEU A 109 7.18 -11.57 7.16
N PHE A 110 7.06 -10.75 8.20
CA PHE A 110 5.74 -10.44 8.77
C PHE A 110 5.02 -9.39 7.92
N LEU A 111 5.73 -8.34 7.51
CA LEU A 111 5.17 -7.20 6.80
C LEU A 111 4.70 -7.55 5.39
N PHE A 112 5.44 -8.40 4.67
CA PHE A 112 5.09 -8.83 3.31
C PHE A 112 4.56 -10.27 3.23
N GLY A 113 4.64 -11.04 4.33
CA GLY A 113 4.07 -12.38 4.43
C GLY A 113 2.68 -12.41 5.09
N ILE A 114 2.59 -11.99 6.35
CA ILE A 114 1.38 -12.15 7.17
C ILE A 114 0.44 -10.95 7.02
N SER A 115 1.00 -9.73 7.10
CA SER A 115 0.22 -8.48 7.10
C SER A 115 -0.67 -8.31 5.86
N PRO A 116 -0.26 -8.67 4.63
CA PRO A 116 -1.11 -8.51 3.46
C PRO A 116 -2.38 -9.35 3.52
N LEU A 117 -2.27 -10.62 3.95
CA LEU A 117 -3.44 -11.48 4.14
C LEU A 117 -4.33 -10.98 5.27
N GLY A 118 -3.73 -10.56 6.40
CA GLY A 118 -4.46 -9.95 7.50
C GLY A 118 -5.23 -8.70 7.08
N LEU A 119 -4.67 -7.86 6.19
CA LEU A 119 -5.35 -6.67 5.68
C LEU A 119 -6.53 -7.01 4.76
N PHE A 120 -6.28 -7.78 3.71
CA PHE A 120 -7.27 -7.99 2.64
C PHE A 120 -8.32 -9.07 2.98
N LEU A 121 -7.91 -10.15 3.65
CA LEU A 121 -8.81 -11.25 3.99
C LEU A 121 -9.52 -11.07 5.33
N VAL A 122 -8.97 -10.27 6.25
CA VAL A 122 -9.54 -10.08 7.59
C VAL A 122 -9.98 -8.63 7.83
N LYS A 123 -9.05 -7.67 7.87
CA LYS A 123 -9.36 -6.28 8.28
C LYS A 123 -10.45 -5.65 7.40
N TYR A 124 -10.36 -5.77 6.07
CA TYR A 124 -11.35 -5.21 5.15
C TYR A 124 -12.72 -5.90 5.17
N ARG A 125 -12.91 -6.94 5.99
CA ARG A 125 -14.22 -7.54 6.24
C ARG A 125 -15.01 -6.81 7.32
N PHE A 126 -14.34 -5.92 8.08
CA PHE A 126 -14.92 -5.18 9.20
C PHE A 126 -14.83 -3.68 8.96
N ALA A 127 -15.94 -2.98 9.08
CA ALA A 127 -15.96 -1.52 8.97
C ALA A 127 -15.29 -0.88 10.19
N SER A 128 -14.51 0.18 9.94
CA SER A 128 -13.94 0.99 11.03
C SER A 128 -15.05 1.56 11.92
N LYS A 129 -14.80 1.67 13.22
CA LYS A 129 -15.73 2.32 14.15
C LYS A 129 -16.00 3.78 13.78
N GLN A 130 -15.04 4.43 13.13
CA GLN A 130 -15.12 5.82 12.66
C GLN A 130 -15.80 5.96 11.29
N ALA A 131 -16.13 4.85 10.62
CA ALA A 131 -16.74 4.87 9.30
C ALA A 131 -18.22 5.27 9.38
N GLY A 132 -18.69 6.05 8.40
CA GLY A 132 -20.09 6.40 8.23
C GLY A 132 -20.92 5.22 7.69
N GLU A 133 -22.23 5.45 7.57
CA GLU A 133 -23.17 4.40 7.13
C GLU A 133 -22.87 3.92 5.70
N LYS A 134 -22.53 4.83 4.78
CA LYS A 134 -22.20 4.50 3.38
C LYS A 134 -20.99 3.58 3.29
N GLU A 135 -19.95 3.88 4.06
CA GLU A 135 -18.74 3.07 4.14
C GLU A 135 -19.05 1.70 4.74
N ARG A 136 -19.80 1.65 5.85
CA ARG A 136 -20.23 0.40 6.49
C ARG A 136 -21.06 -0.49 5.55
N ARG A 137 -22.00 0.10 4.83
CA ARG A 137 -22.80 -0.60 3.81
C ARG A 137 -21.92 -1.15 2.70
N SER A 138 -20.89 -0.42 2.27
CA SER A 138 -19.93 -0.91 1.29
C SER A 138 -19.18 -2.15 1.78
N VAL A 139 -18.80 -2.22 3.06
CA VAL A 139 -18.18 -3.43 3.64
C VAL A 139 -19.14 -4.62 3.57
N PHE A 140 -20.40 -4.41 3.98
CA PHE A 140 -21.43 -5.46 3.94
C PHE A 140 -21.65 -5.98 2.51
N VAL A 141 -21.86 -5.08 1.54
CA VAL A 141 -22.07 -5.43 0.13
C VAL A 141 -20.88 -6.22 -0.41
N THR A 142 -19.65 -5.81 -0.11
CA THR A 142 -18.45 -6.55 -0.53
C THR A 142 -18.36 -7.92 0.15
N ASN A 143 -18.69 -8.05 1.43
CA ASN A 143 -18.71 -9.35 2.13
C ASN A 143 -19.71 -10.33 1.47
N VAL A 144 -20.93 -9.87 1.23
CA VAL A 144 -21.96 -10.69 0.54
C VAL A 144 -21.51 -11.05 -0.87
N GLY A 145 -20.96 -10.09 -1.62
CA GLY A 145 -20.45 -10.35 -2.96
C GLY A 145 -19.34 -11.39 -3.00
N ILE A 146 -18.38 -11.33 -2.07
CA ILE A 146 -17.29 -12.32 -1.98
C ILE A 146 -17.86 -13.69 -1.62
N LEU A 147 -18.81 -13.76 -0.68
CA LEU A 147 -19.44 -15.03 -0.31
C LEU A 147 -20.16 -15.65 -1.51
N VAL A 148 -20.98 -14.88 -2.22
CA VAL A 148 -21.72 -15.35 -3.41
C VAL A 148 -20.75 -15.82 -4.50
N LEU A 149 -19.75 -15.01 -4.84
CA LEU A 149 -18.76 -15.34 -5.86
C LEU A 149 -17.92 -16.56 -5.45
N GLY A 150 -17.52 -16.64 -4.19
CA GLY A 150 -16.75 -17.76 -3.64
C GLY A 150 -17.55 -19.05 -3.61
N CYS A 151 -18.83 -19.01 -3.24
CA CYS A 151 -19.73 -20.16 -3.34
C CYS A 151 -19.90 -20.63 -4.78
N PHE A 152 -20.16 -19.70 -5.70
CA PHE A 152 -20.31 -20.02 -7.12
C PHE A 152 -19.05 -20.69 -7.69
N LEU A 153 -17.87 -20.10 -7.47
CA LEU A 153 -16.59 -20.66 -7.95
C LEU A 153 -16.23 -21.95 -7.23
N GLY A 154 -16.51 -22.07 -5.94
CA GLY A 154 -16.29 -23.27 -5.13
C GLY A 154 -17.14 -24.46 -5.61
N LEU A 155 -18.38 -24.22 -6.03
CA LEU A 155 -19.26 -25.25 -6.59
C LEU A 155 -18.81 -25.71 -7.99
N ILE A 156 -18.30 -24.79 -8.82
CA ILE A 156 -17.83 -25.11 -10.18
C ILE A 156 -16.48 -25.83 -10.17
N MET A 157 -15.53 -25.33 -9.37
CA MET A 157 -14.13 -25.77 -9.42
C MET A 157 -13.78 -26.81 -8.34
N GLY A 158 -14.63 -26.94 -7.32
CA GLY A 158 -14.33 -27.64 -6.08
C GLY A 158 -13.63 -26.74 -5.07
N TRP A 159 -14.12 -26.77 -3.82
CA TRP A 159 -13.68 -25.89 -2.74
C TRP A 159 -12.17 -25.89 -2.48
N GLN A 160 -11.53 -27.06 -2.47
CA GLN A 160 -10.10 -27.18 -2.22
C GLN A 160 -9.28 -26.42 -3.28
N LYS A 161 -9.62 -26.58 -4.57
CA LYS A 161 -8.91 -25.91 -5.67
C LYS A 161 -9.16 -24.41 -5.66
N TYR A 162 -10.41 -24.01 -5.49
CA TYR A 162 -10.79 -22.60 -5.42
C TYR A 162 -10.03 -21.89 -4.29
N ILE A 163 -10.07 -22.42 -3.07
CA ILE A 163 -9.41 -21.81 -1.91
C ILE A 163 -7.90 -21.73 -2.13
N LEU A 164 -7.25 -22.81 -2.59
CA LEU A 164 -5.81 -22.83 -2.78
C LEU A 164 -5.35 -21.79 -3.82
N ILE A 165 -6.02 -21.73 -4.97
CA ILE A 165 -5.69 -20.78 -6.05
C ILE A 165 -5.99 -19.36 -5.58
N GLN A 166 -7.16 -19.12 -4.99
CA GLN A 166 -7.57 -17.78 -4.54
C GLN A 166 -6.61 -17.25 -3.46
N LEU A 167 -6.20 -18.08 -2.50
CA LEU A 167 -5.25 -17.68 -1.47
C LEU A 167 -3.86 -17.40 -2.04
N ALA A 168 -3.37 -18.22 -2.98
CA ALA A 168 -2.06 -18.01 -3.60
C ALA A 168 -2.03 -16.70 -4.41
N VAL A 169 -3.05 -16.46 -5.23
CA VAL A 169 -3.19 -15.24 -6.03
C VAL A 169 -3.36 -14.01 -5.12
N ALA A 170 -4.26 -14.09 -4.13
CA ALA A 170 -4.49 -13.00 -3.19
C ALA A 170 -3.24 -12.66 -2.37
N PHE A 171 -2.48 -13.68 -1.93
CA PHE A 171 -1.23 -13.49 -1.22
C PHE A 171 -0.22 -12.70 -2.05
N LEU A 172 0.08 -13.17 -3.27
CA LEU A 172 1.06 -12.53 -4.14
C LEU A 172 0.64 -11.10 -4.52
N ALA A 173 -0.64 -10.89 -4.85
CA ALA A 173 -1.17 -9.58 -5.19
C ALA A 173 -1.12 -8.62 -3.99
N ALA A 174 -1.55 -9.07 -2.81
CA ALA A 174 -1.54 -8.26 -1.60
C ALA A 174 -0.12 -7.92 -1.15
N ALA A 175 0.81 -8.89 -1.17
CA ALA A 175 2.22 -8.66 -0.87
C ALA A 175 2.85 -7.65 -1.83
N SER A 176 2.57 -7.76 -3.13
CA SER A 176 3.02 -6.80 -4.14
C SER A 176 2.43 -5.40 -3.92
N GLY A 177 1.15 -5.31 -3.55
CA GLY A 177 0.49 -4.03 -3.24
C GLY A 177 1.08 -3.36 -2.00
N ILE A 178 1.30 -4.11 -0.92
CA ILE A 178 1.97 -3.61 0.30
C ILE A 178 3.42 -3.20 -0.01
N TRP A 179 4.12 -3.95 -0.86
CA TRP A 179 5.46 -3.58 -1.33
C TRP A 179 5.47 -2.24 -2.06
N LEU A 180 4.56 -2.05 -3.04
CA LEU A 180 4.45 -0.79 -3.79
C LEU A 180 4.21 0.38 -2.84
N PHE A 181 3.21 0.26 -1.96
CA PHE A 181 2.92 1.29 -0.97
C PHE A 181 4.11 1.55 -0.02
N TYR A 182 4.78 0.49 0.45
CA TYR A 182 5.94 0.58 1.33
C TYR A 182 7.06 1.39 0.69
N VAL A 183 7.55 0.98 -0.49
CA VAL A 183 8.71 1.62 -1.11
C VAL A 183 8.39 3.06 -1.53
N GLN A 184 7.12 3.34 -1.82
CA GLN A 184 6.67 4.67 -2.17
C GLN A 184 6.60 5.62 -0.97
N HIS A 185 6.48 5.13 0.26
CA HIS A 185 6.38 5.96 1.47
C HIS A 185 7.46 5.73 2.52
N GLN A 186 8.38 4.79 2.29
CA GLN A 186 9.45 4.45 3.23
C GLN A 186 10.80 4.36 2.53
N PHE A 187 11.44 5.52 2.43
CA PHE A 187 12.78 5.70 1.90
C PHE A 187 13.54 6.69 2.78
N GLU A 188 14.86 6.75 2.64
CA GLU A 188 15.74 7.45 3.59
C GLU A 188 15.35 8.92 3.80
N GLU A 189 15.14 9.65 2.70
CA GLU A 189 14.86 11.08 2.69
C GLU A 189 13.36 11.41 2.62
N VAL A 190 12.49 10.50 3.05
CA VAL A 190 11.03 10.74 3.00
C VAL A 190 10.67 11.94 3.87
N TYR A 191 9.89 12.88 3.33
CA TYR A 191 9.48 14.06 4.09
C TYR A 191 8.33 13.75 5.05
N TRP A 192 8.63 13.64 6.36
CA TRP A 192 7.65 13.58 7.44
C TRP A 192 7.86 14.72 8.45
N GLU A 193 6.77 15.32 8.91
CA GLU A 193 6.79 16.52 9.74
C GLU A 193 5.65 16.56 10.77
N ARG A 194 5.84 17.35 11.84
CA ARG A 194 4.79 17.67 12.81
C ARG A 194 3.77 18.64 12.20
N ALA A 195 2.54 18.61 12.70
CA ALA A 195 1.41 19.33 12.11
C ALA A 195 1.66 20.85 11.94
N GLU A 196 2.44 21.46 12.82
CA GLU A 196 2.78 22.90 12.77
C GLU A 196 3.62 23.30 11.56
N ARG A 197 4.47 22.38 11.07
CA ARG A 197 5.40 22.63 9.94
C ARG A 197 5.03 21.83 8.70
N TRP A 198 3.94 21.07 8.77
CA TRP A 198 3.47 20.20 7.69
C TRP A 198 2.86 21.05 6.56
N ASP A 199 3.39 20.90 5.36
CA ASP A 199 2.87 21.50 4.12
C ASP A 199 2.49 20.43 3.11
N TYR A 200 1.28 20.52 2.56
CA TYR A 200 0.74 19.53 1.63
C TYR A 200 1.59 19.37 0.36
N LYS A 201 2.11 20.47 -0.20
CA LYS A 201 2.90 20.40 -1.45
C LYS A 201 4.24 19.73 -1.22
N SER A 202 4.90 20.05 -0.11
CA SER A 202 6.16 19.45 0.32
C SER A 202 6.00 17.95 0.51
N VAL A 203 4.93 17.51 1.18
CA VAL A 203 4.60 16.09 1.38
C VAL A 203 4.28 15.39 0.07
N ALA A 204 3.51 16.04 -0.81
CA ALA A 204 3.15 15.44 -2.09
C ALA A 204 4.37 15.13 -2.97
N LEU A 205 5.38 16.01 -2.96
CA LEU A 205 6.59 15.87 -3.78
C LEU A 205 7.71 15.07 -3.10
N ALA A 206 7.96 15.30 -1.81
CA ALA A 206 9.08 14.72 -1.07
C ALA A 206 8.66 13.63 -0.07
N GLY A 207 7.37 13.49 0.22
CA GLY A 207 6.81 12.42 1.07
C GLY A 207 6.50 11.13 0.29
N SER A 208 6.73 11.11 -1.02
CA SER A 208 6.55 9.95 -1.89
C SER A 208 7.70 9.78 -2.89
N SER A 209 8.15 8.55 -3.12
CA SER A 209 9.18 8.26 -4.13
C SER A 209 8.59 8.07 -5.52
N PHE A 210 9.40 8.29 -6.56
CA PHE A 210 9.15 7.74 -7.90
C PHE A 210 9.70 6.31 -7.98
N TYR A 211 8.82 5.31 -8.09
CA TYR A 211 9.24 3.92 -8.26
C TYR A 211 9.36 3.56 -9.75
N LYS A 212 10.58 3.65 -10.28
CA LYS A 212 10.94 3.38 -11.68
C LYS A 212 11.02 1.87 -11.93
N LEU A 213 9.88 1.30 -12.30
CA LEU A 213 9.74 -0.10 -12.66
C LEU A 213 10.12 -0.37 -14.14
N PRO A 214 10.58 -1.60 -14.48
CA PRO A 214 10.63 -2.06 -15.86
C PRO A 214 9.26 -1.96 -16.54
N LYS A 215 9.23 -1.75 -17.86
CA LYS A 215 7.99 -1.45 -18.60
C LYS A 215 6.85 -2.45 -18.40
N LEU A 216 7.18 -3.74 -18.31
CA LEU A 216 6.18 -4.79 -18.04
C LEU A 216 5.51 -4.61 -16.68
N LEU A 217 6.29 -4.34 -15.62
CA LEU A 217 5.76 -4.13 -14.27
C LEU A 217 5.11 -2.76 -14.13
N GLU A 218 5.63 -1.73 -14.80
CA GLU A 218 4.95 -0.42 -14.91
C GLU A 218 3.55 -0.58 -15.50
N TRP A 219 3.38 -1.47 -16.49
CA TRP A 219 2.07 -1.81 -17.02
C TRP A 219 1.20 -2.54 -16.00
N PHE A 220 1.67 -3.63 -15.36
CA PHE A 220 0.85 -4.33 -14.36
C PHE A 220 0.48 -3.47 -13.15
N THR A 221 1.32 -2.51 -12.78
CA THR A 221 1.04 -1.56 -11.69
C THR A 221 0.27 -0.32 -12.15
N ALA A 222 -0.17 -0.31 -13.42
CA ALA A 222 -0.84 0.81 -14.07
C ALA A 222 -0.17 2.15 -13.71
N ASN A 223 1.12 2.32 -13.98
CA ASN A 223 1.86 3.58 -13.73
C ASN A 223 1.80 4.12 -12.29
N ILE A 224 1.34 3.38 -11.28
CA ILE A 224 1.24 3.94 -9.92
C ILE A 224 2.61 4.28 -9.32
N GLY A 225 3.69 3.78 -9.94
CA GLY A 225 5.08 4.13 -9.64
C GLY A 225 5.35 5.64 -9.61
N TYR A 226 4.65 6.45 -10.42
CA TYR A 226 4.69 7.93 -10.38
C TYR A 226 3.88 8.50 -9.20
N HIS A 227 4.14 7.98 -8.00
CA HIS A 227 3.29 8.19 -6.83
C HIS A 227 3.29 9.63 -6.32
N HIS A 228 4.42 10.33 -6.45
CA HIS A 228 4.54 11.75 -6.13
C HIS A 228 3.59 12.63 -6.97
N VAL A 229 3.44 12.33 -8.26
CA VAL A 229 2.46 13.02 -9.13
C VAL A 229 1.04 12.70 -8.68
N HIS A 230 0.81 11.43 -8.33
CA HIS A 230 -0.48 10.98 -7.82
C HIS A 230 -0.86 11.67 -6.50
N HIS A 231 0.06 11.78 -5.54
CA HIS A 231 -0.19 12.47 -4.27
C HIS A 231 -0.43 13.97 -4.44
N LEU A 232 0.29 14.59 -5.39
CA LEU A 232 0.11 16.00 -5.70
C LEU A 232 -1.26 16.28 -6.31
N SER A 233 -1.74 15.39 -7.17
CA SER A 233 -3.06 15.51 -7.78
C SER A 233 -3.67 14.13 -8.08
N PRO A 234 -4.43 13.55 -7.12
CA PRO A 234 -5.03 12.23 -7.27
C PRO A 234 -6.10 12.16 -8.37
N ARG A 235 -6.55 13.33 -8.86
CA ARG A 235 -7.45 13.46 -10.01
C ARG A 235 -6.78 13.17 -11.36
N ILE A 236 -5.46 13.05 -11.42
CA ILE A 236 -4.76 12.60 -12.63
C ILE A 236 -4.87 11.08 -12.70
N PRO A 237 -5.55 10.52 -13.71
CA PRO A 237 -5.64 9.06 -13.85
C PRO A 237 -4.29 8.47 -14.22
N ASN A 238 -4.13 7.19 -13.91
CA ASN A 238 -2.90 6.44 -14.09
C ASN A 238 -2.30 6.51 -15.50
N TYR A 239 -3.13 6.50 -16.53
CA TYR A 239 -2.71 6.53 -17.92
C TYR A 239 -2.13 7.89 -18.34
N LEU A 240 -2.24 8.93 -17.50
CA LEU A 240 -1.64 10.25 -17.69
C LEU A 240 -0.47 10.56 -16.75
N LEU A 241 -0.23 9.75 -15.71
CA LEU A 241 0.80 10.03 -14.71
C LEU A 241 2.20 10.18 -15.32
N SER A 242 2.60 9.25 -16.19
CA SER A 242 3.92 9.31 -16.87
C SER A 242 4.07 10.56 -17.74
N ARG A 243 2.99 11.00 -18.40
CA ARG A 243 2.99 12.23 -19.21
C ARG A 243 3.13 13.46 -18.31
N CYS A 244 2.43 13.50 -17.18
CA CYS A 244 2.52 14.61 -16.23
C CYS A 244 3.91 14.69 -15.60
N HIS A 245 4.49 13.55 -15.21
CA HIS A 245 5.87 13.49 -14.70
C HIS A 245 6.88 14.14 -15.66
N LYS A 246 6.76 13.87 -16.96
CA LYS A 246 7.66 14.43 -17.99
C LYS A 246 7.38 15.89 -18.35
N SER A 247 6.29 16.48 -17.84
CA SER A 247 5.87 17.83 -18.23
C SER A 247 6.58 18.94 -17.46
N LEU A 248 7.18 18.64 -16.30
CA LEU A 248 7.84 19.62 -15.43
C LEU A 248 9.18 19.08 -14.90
N PRO A 249 10.30 19.82 -15.05
CA PRO A 249 11.61 19.40 -14.54
C PRO A 249 11.66 19.16 -13.02
N LEU A 250 10.76 19.78 -12.25
CA LEU A 250 10.64 19.55 -10.81
C LEU A 250 10.39 18.06 -10.48
N PHE A 251 9.63 17.34 -11.29
CA PHE A 251 9.29 15.94 -11.03
C PHE A 251 10.44 14.97 -11.23
N GLU A 252 11.53 15.39 -11.88
CA GLU A 252 12.76 14.59 -12.02
C GLU A 252 13.63 14.67 -10.77
N LYS A 253 13.41 15.66 -9.89
CA LYS A 253 14.20 15.89 -8.68
C LYS A 253 13.74 15.06 -7.47
N VAL A 254 12.64 14.31 -7.60
CA VAL A 254 12.14 13.47 -6.50
C VAL A 254 13.01 12.23 -6.31
N THR A 255 13.01 11.67 -5.10
CA THR A 255 13.72 10.42 -4.81
C THR A 255 13.21 9.31 -5.73
N THR A 256 14.12 8.76 -6.53
CA THR A 256 13.80 7.67 -7.47
C THR A 256 14.32 6.35 -6.94
N LEU A 257 13.43 5.36 -6.85
CA LEU A 257 13.77 3.99 -6.52
C LEU A 257 13.60 3.09 -7.75
N THR A 258 14.45 2.09 -7.86
CA THR A 258 14.40 0.98 -8.82
C THR A 258 14.19 -0.32 -8.04
N LEU A 259 13.85 -1.43 -8.71
CA LEU A 259 13.72 -2.73 -8.04
C LEU A 259 14.94 -3.05 -7.14
N PRO A 260 16.20 -3.01 -7.61
CA PRO A 260 17.35 -3.31 -6.75
C PRO A 260 17.52 -2.32 -5.59
N SER A 261 17.39 -1.01 -5.85
CA SER A 261 17.58 -0.01 -4.79
C SER A 261 16.46 -0.02 -3.77
N SER A 262 15.25 -0.43 -4.14
CA SER A 262 14.12 -0.53 -3.23
C SER A 262 14.35 -1.57 -2.12
N PHE A 263 15.14 -2.63 -2.33
CA PHE A 263 15.47 -3.57 -1.26
C PHE A 263 16.26 -2.92 -0.11
N LYS A 264 16.99 -1.83 -0.35
CA LYS A 264 17.69 -1.09 0.72
C LYS A 264 16.71 -0.51 1.75
N THR A 265 15.49 -0.20 1.34
CA THR A 265 14.44 0.34 2.22
C THR A 265 13.97 -0.64 3.29
N LEU A 266 14.23 -1.95 3.12
CA LEU A 266 13.95 -2.96 4.14
C LEU A 266 14.77 -2.78 5.41
N HIS A 267 15.89 -2.06 5.32
CA HIS A 267 16.72 -1.76 6.48
C HIS A 267 16.26 -0.51 7.22
N LEU A 268 15.25 0.21 6.73
CA LEU A 268 14.72 1.43 7.32
C LEU A 268 13.53 1.11 8.22
N HIS A 269 13.65 1.43 9.52
CA HIS A 269 12.71 0.96 10.54
C HIS A 269 12.08 2.07 11.37
N LEU A 270 12.78 3.19 11.55
CA LEU A 270 12.37 4.27 12.44
C LEU A 270 12.55 5.61 11.73
N TRP A 271 11.74 6.60 12.10
CA TRP A 271 11.94 7.98 11.67
C TRP A 271 12.74 8.76 12.72
N ASP A 272 13.86 9.34 12.33
CA ASP A 272 14.62 10.23 13.20
C ASP A 272 14.23 11.68 12.94
N GLU A 273 13.57 12.31 13.92
CA GLU A 273 13.06 13.67 13.80
C GLU A 273 14.17 14.73 13.75
N GLU A 274 15.34 14.43 14.34
CA GLU A 274 16.50 15.34 14.39
C GLU A 274 17.22 15.41 13.04
N SER A 275 17.60 14.27 12.47
CA SER A 275 18.26 14.21 11.16
C SER A 275 17.30 14.29 9.97
N LYS A 276 15.99 14.21 10.21
CA LYS A 276 14.93 14.17 9.17
C LYS A 276 15.15 13.03 8.18
N LYS A 277 15.50 11.85 8.71
CA LYS A 277 15.73 10.64 7.90
C LYS A 277 15.12 9.40 8.51
N MET A 278 14.78 8.47 7.65
CA MET A 278 14.53 7.09 8.07
C MET A 278 15.84 6.40 8.42
N VAL A 279 15.87 5.73 9.57
CA VAL A 279 17.07 5.08 10.13
C VAL A 279 16.81 3.61 10.45
N ASN A 280 17.91 2.86 10.58
CA ASN A 280 17.88 1.46 10.97
C ASN A 280 18.06 1.29 12.49
N PHE A 281 17.86 0.09 13.03
CA PHE A 281 18.05 -0.16 14.46
C PHE A 281 19.51 -0.05 14.94
N LYS A 282 20.51 -0.11 14.04
CA LYS A 282 21.93 0.08 14.40
C LYS A 282 22.22 1.55 14.74
N PHE A 283 21.51 2.51 14.14
CA PHE A 283 21.61 3.94 14.44
C PHE A 283 21.39 4.24 15.93
N LEU A 284 20.51 3.49 16.59
CA LEU A 284 20.26 3.62 18.04
C LEU A 284 21.52 3.37 18.89
N LYS A 285 22.43 2.51 18.43
CA LYS A 285 23.71 2.26 19.13
C LYS A 285 24.63 3.46 19.01
N THR A 286 24.70 4.09 17.84
CA THR A 286 25.51 5.29 17.59
C THR A 286 25.06 6.45 18.48
N LEU A 287 23.74 6.70 18.56
CA LEU A 287 23.16 7.71 19.45
C LEU A 287 23.56 7.50 20.92
N SER A 288 23.55 6.25 21.40
CA SER A 288 23.95 5.95 22.78
C SER A 288 25.43 6.20 23.07
N HIS A 289 26.31 6.04 22.07
CA HIS A 289 27.74 6.34 22.21
C HIS A 289 28.02 7.84 22.18
N SER A 290 27.39 8.58 21.26
CA SER A 290 27.55 10.04 21.19
C SER A 290 27.05 10.74 22.46
N LYS A 291 25.93 10.29 23.05
CA LYS A 291 25.46 10.83 24.33
C LYS A 291 26.38 10.54 25.51
N LYS A 292 27.07 9.39 25.52
CA LYS A 292 28.06 9.04 26.55
C LYS A 292 29.39 9.79 26.41
N GLN A 293 29.73 10.26 25.21
CA GLN A 293 30.94 11.06 24.97
C GLN A 293 30.71 12.56 25.19
N ALA A 294 29.46 13.02 25.16
CA ALA A 294 29.07 14.40 25.42
C ALA A 294 28.69 14.69 26.89
N GLN A 295 28.77 13.68 27.75
CA GLN A 295 28.63 13.75 29.21
C GLN A 295 30.01 13.56 29.85
#